data_AF-A0A9C6TYV3-F1
#
_entry.id   AF-A0A9C6TYV3-F1
#
_cell.length_a   1.000
_cell.length_b   1.000
_cell.length_c   1.000
_cell.angle_alpha   90.00
_cell.angle_beta   90.00
_cell.angle_gamma   90.00
#
_symmetry.space_group_name_H-M   'P 1'
#
loop_
_entity.id
_entity.type
_entity.pdbx_description
1 polymer ?
#
loop_
_entity_poly.entity_id
_entity_poly.type
_entity_poly.pdbx_seq_one_letter_code
_entity_poly.pdbx_strand_id
1 'polypeptide(L)'
;MAAIIRVVEDRYHGIMDALGDPRVADWPLMDSPFPTLAMVVVYLLSVVIIGPSIMANRKPFALNKILVVYNAFQVLYSAIMFYEVSPVPPLSPRSVVVL
;
A
#
# COMPACT_ATOMS: atom_id res chain seq x y z
N MET A 1 24.17 -19.86 15.97
CA MET A 1 23.29 -18.72 15.59
C MET A 1 23.70 -18.08 14.28
N ALA A 2 24.97 -17.68 14.07
CA ALA A 2 25.41 -17.00 12.84
C ALA A 2 25.20 -17.82 11.54
N ALA A 3 25.42 -19.14 11.59
CA ALA A 3 25.19 -20.01 10.43
C ALA A 3 23.72 -20.07 10.00
N ILE A 4 22.79 -20.11 10.96
CA ILE A 4 21.35 -20.14 10.69
C ILE A 4 20.90 -18.80 10.09
N ILE A 5 21.40 -17.68 10.63
CA ILE A 5 21.08 -16.34 10.12
C ILE A 5 21.50 -16.20 8.66
N ARG A 6 22.73 -16.60 8.31
CA ARG A 6 23.23 -16.55 6.92
C ARG A 6 22.39 -17.40 5.97
N VAL A 7 22.04 -18.63 6.37
CA VAL A 7 21.18 -19.50 5.55
C VAL A 7 19.80 -18.88 5.31
N VAL A 8 19.22 -18.22 6.31
CA VAL A 8 17.92 -17.55 6.17
C VAL A 8 18.03 -16.32 5.26
N GLU A 9 19.06 -15.51 5.44
CA GLU A 9 19.33 -14.31 4.65
C GLU A 9 19.59 -14.66 3.17
N ASP A 10 20.45 -15.64 2.90
CA ASP A 10 20.76 -16.13 1.54
C ASP A 10 19.51 -16.65 0.84
N ARG A 11 18.64 -17.37 1.57
CA ARG A 11 17.36 -17.86 1.03
C ARG A 11 16.36 -16.74 0.80
N TYR A 12 16.34 -15.73 1.66
CA TYR A 12 15.45 -14.60 1.54
C TYR A 12 15.79 -13.75 0.31
N HIS A 13 17.05 -13.36 0.16
CA HIS A 13 17.52 -12.62 -1.02
C HIS A 13 17.36 -13.45 -2.29
N GLY A 14 17.71 -14.75 -2.25
CA GLY A 14 17.56 -15.62 -3.42
C GLY A 14 16.12 -15.76 -3.94
N ILE A 15 15.10 -15.64 -3.08
CA ILE A 15 13.70 -15.65 -3.51
C ILE A 15 13.26 -14.27 -4.00
N MET A 16 13.64 -13.22 -3.29
CA MET A 16 13.25 -11.85 -3.62
C MET A 16 13.84 -11.41 -4.96
N ASP A 17 15.12 -11.69 -5.19
CA ASP A 17 15.82 -11.33 -6.42
C ASP A 17 15.37 -12.20 -7.62
N ALA A 18 14.97 -13.45 -7.38
CA ALA A 18 14.55 -14.36 -8.44
C ALA A 18 13.09 -14.16 -8.89
N LEU A 19 12.21 -13.68 -8.00
CA LEU A 19 10.77 -13.54 -8.27
C LEU A 19 10.29 -12.10 -8.35
N GLY A 20 11.08 -11.12 -7.87
CA GLY A 20 10.73 -9.71 -7.93
C GLY A 20 10.85 -9.14 -9.34
N ASP A 21 9.85 -8.35 -9.75
CA ASP A 21 9.96 -7.56 -10.98
C ASP A 21 10.88 -6.35 -10.73
N PRO A 22 12.03 -6.22 -11.41
CA PRO A 22 12.98 -5.15 -11.18
C PRO A 22 12.42 -3.75 -11.50
N ARG A 23 11.34 -3.64 -12.29
CA ARG A 23 10.73 -2.34 -12.65
C ARG A 23 10.06 -1.63 -11.48
N VAL A 24 9.68 -2.38 -10.45
CA VAL A 24 8.98 -1.86 -9.26
C VAL A 24 9.82 -1.97 -7.99
N ALA A 25 11.09 -2.38 -8.11
CA ALA A 25 11.96 -2.60 -6.96
C ALA A 25 12.15 -1.32 -6.13
N ASP A 26 12.38 -0.18 -6.79
CA ASP A 26 12.61 1.11 -6.12
C ASP A 26 11.31 1.78 -5.62
N TRP A 27 10.15 1.12 -5.78
CA TRP A 27 8.89 1.68 -5.32
C TRP A 27 8.81 1.62 -3.79
N PRO A 28 8.19 2.63 -3.16
CA PRO A 28 8.01 2.62 -1.72
C PRO A 28 7.26 1.35 -1.30
N LEU A 29 7.76 0.68 -0.25
CA LEU A 29 7.22 -0.57 0.31
C LEU A 29 7.43 -1.84 -0.53
N MET A 30 8.21 -1.77 -1.63
CA MET A 30 8.52 -2.94 -2.48
C MET A 30 9.88 -3.57 -2.18
N ASP A 31 10.80 -2.88 -1.50
CA ASP A 31 12.12 -3.42 -1.09
C ASP A 31 12.01 -4.73 -0.28
N SER A 32 10.98 -4.83 0.55
CA SER A 32 10.75 -5.97 1.43
C SER A 32 9.28 -6.06 1.83
N PRO A 33 8.72 -7.26 2.03
CA PRO A 33 7.39 -7.42 2.63
C PRO A 33 7.34 -7.01 4.10
N PHE A 34 8.47 -6.92 4.81
CA PHE A 34 8.49 -6.62 6.24
C PHE A 34 7.93 -5.23 6.59
N PRO A 35 8.30 -4.13 5.91
CA PRO A 35 7.66 -2.82 6.08
C PRO A 35 6.13 -2.87 5.94
N THR A 36 5.62 -3.56 4.93
CA THR A 36 4.17 -3.68 4.69
C THR A 36 3.48 -4.48 5.79
N LEU A 37 4.08 -5.60 6.21
CA LEU A 37 3.58 -6.40 7.34
C LEU A 37 3.57 -5.60 8.65
N ALA A 38 4.62 -4.83 8.90
CA ALA A 38 4.69 -3.96 10.08
C ALA A 38 3.56 -2.93 10.07
N MET A 39 3.26 -2.30 8.92
CA MET A 39 2.12 -1.38 8.81
C MET A 39 0.79 -2.06 9.11
N VAL A 40 0.57 -3.28 8.61
CA VAL A 40 -0.67 -4.03 8.89
C VAL A 40 -0.80 -4.33 10.39
N VAL A 41 0.28 -4.78 11.03
CA VAL A 41 0.27 -5.03 12.48
C VAL A 41 -0.03 -3.75 13.27
N VAL A 42 0.63 -2.65 12.94
CA VAL A 42 0.38 -1.35 13.59
C VAL A 42 -1.06 -0.89 13.38
N TYR A 43 -1.61 -1.06 12.17
CA TYR A 43 -3.00 -0.73 11.87
C TYR A 43 -3.97 -1.55 12.73
N LEU A 44 -3.78 -2.87 12.79
CA LEU A 44 -4.63 -3.77 13.58
C LEU A 44 -4.56 -3.45 15.08
N LEU A 45 -3.37 -3.24 15.63
CA LEU A 45 -3.21 -2.84 17.03
C LEU A 45 -3.92 -1.51 17.32
N SER A 46 -3.78 -0.55 16.41
CA SER A 46 -4.41 0.77 16.54
C SER A 46 -5.94 0.69 16.50
N VAL A 47 -6.52 -0.09 15.58
CA VAL A 47 -7.97 -0.16 15.39
C VAL A 47 -8.65 -1.11 16.39
N VAL A 48 -8.02 -2.22 16.76
CA VAL A 48 -8.65 -3.24 17.62
C VAL A 48 -8.47 -2.93 19.11
N ILE A 49 -7.33 -2.38 19.51
CA ILE A 49 -7.00 -2.18 20.93
C ILE A 49 -7.11 -0.69 21.29
N ILE A 50 -6.35 0.16 20.59
CA ILE A 50 -6.21 1.57 20.96
C ILE A 50 -7.51 2.34 20.68
N GLY A 51 -8.12 2.12 19.52
CA GLY A 51 -9.35 2.80 19.09
C GLY A 51 -10.49 2.64 20.09
N PRO A 52 -10.91 1.42 20.44
CA PRO A 52 -12.01 1.20 21.39
C PRO A 52 -11.71 1.75 22.78
N SER A 53 -10.45 1.64 23.25
CA SER A 53 -10.04 2.19 24.53
C SER A 53 -10.22 3.71 24.60
N ILE A 54 -9.84 4.43 23.54
CA ILE A 54 -10.01 5.89 23.45
C ILE A 54 -11.50 6.28 23.32
N MET A 55 -12.30 5.46 22.62
CA MET A 55 -13.71 5.75 22.35
C MET A 55 -14.66 5.33 23.48
N ALA A 56 -14.21 4.49 24.43
CA ALA A 56 -15.06 3.93 25.49
C ALA A 56 -15.78 4.99 26.34
N ASN A 57 -15.16 6.15 26.56
CA ASN A 57 -15.72 7.23 27.39
C ASN A 57 -15.96 8.54 26.61
N ARG A 58 -16.03 8.47 25.27
CA ARG A 58 -16.18 9.65 24.41
C ARG A 58 -17.36 9.48 23.45
N LYS A 59 -18.06 10.59 23.17
CA LYS A 59 -19.10 10.60 22.14
C LYS A 59 -18.46 10.34 20.76
N PRO A 60 -19.18 9.70 19.82
CA PRO A 60 -18.68 9.47 18.46
C PRO A 60 -18.25 10.78 17.78
N PHE A 61 -17.15 10.72 17.03
CA PHE A 61 -16.67 11.87 16.25
C PHE A 61 -17.61 12.16 15.08
N ALA A 62 -17.97 13.43 14.88
CA ALA A 62 -18.76 13.85 13.73
C ALA A 62 -17.87 14.01 12.49
N LEU A 63 -17.60 12.91 11.79
CA LEU A 63 -16.70 12.86 10.63
C LEU A 63 -17.41 13.00 9.27
N ASN A 64 -18.72 13.30 9.25
CA ASN A 64 -19.56 13.27 8.04
C ASN A 64 -18.97 14.07 6.86
N LYS A 65 -18.52 15.30 7.09
CA LYS A 65 -17.93 16.14 6.02
C LYS A 65 -16.62 15.55 5.49
N ILE A 66 -15.78 15.03 6.40
CA ILE A 66 -14.51 14.40 6.06
C ILE A 66 -14.75 13.14 5.23
N LEU A 67 -15.74 12.32 5.61
CA LEU A 67 -16.13 11.11 4.89
C LEU A 67 -16.67 11.41 3.48
N VAL A 68 -17.44 12.48 3.31
CA VAL A 68 -17.91 12.91 1.98
C VAL A 68 -16.73 13.28 1.07
N VAL A 69 -15.79 14.08 1.57
CA VAL A 69 -14.58 14.47 0.80
C VAL A 69 -13.71 13.26 0.48
N TYR A 70 -13.51 12.38 1.47
CA TYR A 70 -12.73 11.15 1.31
C TYR A 70 -13.33 10.23 0.22
N ASN A 71 -14.63 9.98 0.27
CA ASN A 71 -15.31 9.14 -0.73
C ASN A 71 -15.29 9.78 -2.12
N ALA A 72 -15.43 11.10 -2.23
CA ALA A 72 -15.31 11.80 -3.51
C ALA A 72 -13.92 11.63 -4.12
N PHE A 73 -12.87 11.78 -3.30
CA PHE A 73 -11.49 11.51 -3.73
C PHE A 73 -11.31 10.05 -4.13
N GLN A 74 -11.87 9.10 -3.37
CA GLN A 74 -11.77 7.67 -3.68
C GLN A 74 -12.41 7.35 -5.03
N VAL A 75 -13.60 7.89 -5.34
CA VAL A 75 -14.25 7.71 -6.65
C VAL A 75 -13.40 8.30 -7.78
N LEU A 76 -12.85 9.51 -7.59
CA LEU A 76 -11.99 10.14 -8.59
C LEU A 76 -10.72 9.31 -8.84
N TYR A 77 -10.05 8.85 -7.78
CA TYR A 77 -8.86 8.01 -7.89
C TYR A 77 -9.16 6.69 -8.60
N SER A 78 -10.27 6.03 -8.24
CA SER A 78 -10.72 4.83 -8.94
C SER A 78 -11.02 5.07 -10.42
N ALA A 79 -11.63 6.21 -10.78
CA ALA A 79 -11.90 6.57 -12.16
C ALA A 79 -10.61 6.81 -12.97
N ILE A 80 -9.61 7.47 -12.37
CA ILE A 80 -8.28 7.67 -12.98
C ILE A 80 -7.59 6.32 -13.20
N MET A 81 -7.54 5.47 -12.16
CA MET A 81 -6.95 4.13 -12.28
C MET A 81 -7.65 3.29 -13.35
N PHE A 82 -8.98 3.39 -13.45
CA PHE A 82 -9.73 2.69 -14.49
C PHE A 82 -9.39 3.21 -15.89
N TYR A 83 -9.25 4.53 -16.07
CA TYR A 83 -8.85 5.12 -17.35
C TYR A 83 -7.43 4.67 -17.77
N GLU A 84 -6.46 4.74 -16.86
CA GLU A 84 -5.06 4.33 -17.13
C GLU A 84 -4.95 2.84 -17.50
N VAL A 85 -5.76 1.98 -16.87
CA VAL A 85 -5.77 0.53 -17.13
C VAL A 85 -6.62 0.20 -18.37
N SER A 86 -7.56 1.07 -18.76
CA SER A 86 -8.44 0.81 -19.90
C SER A 86 -7.66 0.83 -21.22
N PRO A 87 -7.94 -0.07 -22.19
CA PRO A 87 -7.28 -0.07 -23.50
C PRO A 87 -7.68 1.09 -24.42
N VAL A 88 -8.22 2.17 -23.87
CA VAL A 88 -8.73 3.31 -24.65
C VAL A 88 -7.54 4.01 -25.30
N PRO A 89 -7.51 4.15 -26.64
CA PRO A 89 -6.43 4.86 -27.30
C PRO A 89 -6.40 6.32 -26.84
N PRO A 90 -5.23 6.89 -26.54
CA PRO A 90 -5.11 8.21 -25.96
C PRO A 90 -5.74 9.28 -26.87
N LEU A 91 -6.55 10.16 -26.28
CA LEU A 91 -6.97 11.41 -26.93
C LEU A 91 -5.76 12.35 -27.02
N SER A 92 -4.91 12.17 -28.04
CA SER A 92 -3.75 12.98 -28.49
C SER A 92 -2.36 12.29 -28.41
N PRO A 93 -1.45 12.59 -29.37
CA PRO A 93 -0.59 11.55 -29.96
C PRO A 93 0.82 11.35 -29.37
N ARG A 94 1.20 11.89 -28.19
CA ARG A 94 2.64 11.97 -27.84
C ARG A 94 3.14 11.73 -26.41
N SER A 95 2.32 11.42 -25.41
CA SER A 95 2.84 11.42 -24.02
C SER A 95 2.67 10.14 -23.19
N VAL A 96 2.34 8.99 -23.79
CA VAL A 96 2.45 7.67 -23.13
C VAL A 96 3.90 7.12 -23.28
N VAL A 97 4.91 7.97 -23.14
CA VAL A 97 6.35 7.65 -23.30
C VAL A 97 7.03 7.37 -21.96
N VAL A 98 6.26 6.99 -20.93
CA VAL A 98 6.86 6.52 -19.67
C VAL A 98 6.20 5.20 -19.30
N LEU A 99 6.55 4.18 -20.09
CA LEU A 99 6.56 2.77 -19.68
C LEU A 99 7.74 2.50 -18.74
#